data_AF-A0A1E5UIM5-F1
#
_entry.id   AF-A0A1E5UIM5-F1
#
_cell.length_a   1.000
_cell.length_b   1.000
_cell.length_c   1.000
_cell.angle_alpha   90.00
_cell.angle_beta   90.00
_cell.angle_gamma   90.00
#
_symmetry.space_group_name_H-M   'P 1'
#
loop_
_entity.id
_entity.type
_entity.pdbx_description
1 polymer ?
#
loop_
_entity_poly.entity_id
_entity_poly.type
_entity_poly.pdbx_seq_one_letter_code
_entity_poly.pdbx_strand_id
1 'polypeptide(L)'
;MEEWRKLADKAQRTLLPIGDGTRTSDFLWLVDAAYTKLSTRVDISCRTLMGATDLELDAIPRPPPHGLSPADLIQRARTALEQLRGDHAMAGNIFVLYRLYGTNLGLLQGGPLWQAWEGHHDIAIQSAEGALQVLNDAAVAWQASVDSYAMATSFPPTSPARVAWISEGGRLARAAASGVNLAAGKVLVMRVSVLREYVATVNVLTL
;
A
#
# COMPACT_ATOMS: atom_id res chain seq x y z
N MET A 1 -30.96 -20.07 9.60
CA MET A 1 -31.33 -19.14 8.52
C MET A 1 -31.00 -17.70 8.90
N GLU A 2 -31.49 -17.19 10.04
CA GLU A 2 -31.28 -15.79 10.46
C GLU A 2 -29.82 -15.42 10.76
N GLU A 3 -29.06 -16.28 11.43
CA GLU A 3 -27.64 -16.03 11.74
C GLU A 3 -26.76 -15.99 10.48
N TRP A 4 -27.06 -16.80 9.47
CA TRP A 4 -26.33 -16.83 8.21
C TRP A 4 -26.55 -15.58 7.36
N ARG A 5 -27.78 -15.05 7.36
CA ARG A 5 -28.09 -13.76 6.71
C ARG A 5 -27.31 -12.62 7.37
N LYS A 6 -27.20 -12.63 8.71
CA LYS A 6 -26.39 -11.64 9.45
C LYS A 6 -24.91 -11.73 9.10
N LEU A 7 -24.36 -12.94 8.94
CA LEU A 7 -22.97 -13.13 8.52
C LEU A 7 -22.74 -12.67 7.08
N ALA A 8 -23.64 -13.01 6.14
CA ALA A 8 -23.54 -12.57 4.75
C ALA A 8 -23.64 -11.04 4.62
N ASP A 9 -24.56 -10.41 5.34
CA ASP A 9 -24.66 -8.94 5.45
C ASP A 9 -23.38 -8.33 6.03
N LYS A 10 -22.78 -8.94 7.07
CA LYS A 10 -21.49 -8.50 7.60
C LYS A 10 -20.36 -8.57 6.56
N ALA A 11 -20.28 -9.64 5.77
CA ALA A 11 -19.29 -9.78 4.71
C ALA A 11 -19.46 -8.69 3.64
N GLN A 12 -20.70 -8.46 3.19
CA GLN A 12 -21.03 -7.40 2.23
C GLN A 12 -20.66 -6.01 2.75
N ARG A 13 -21.02 -5.69 4.00
CA ARG A 13 -20.67 -4.42 4.67
C ARG A 13 -19.17 -4.23 4.87
N THR A 14 -18.39 -5.31 4.83
CA THR A 14 -16.94 -5.27 4.94
C THR A 14 -16.28 -5.07 3.57
N LEU A 15 -16.74 -5.78 2.54
CA LEU A 15 -16.16 -5.73 1.19
C LEU A 15 -16.49 -4.43 0.45
N LEU A 16 -17.73 -3.94 0.53
CA LEU A 16 -18.16 -2.77 -0.24
C LEU A 16 -17.29 -1.52 0.04
N PRO A 17 -17.04 -1.14 1.31
CA PRO A 17 -16.19 0.02 1.60
C PRO A 17 -14.72 -0.15 1.19
N ILE A 18 -14.25 -1.39 1.02
CA ILE A 18 -12.90 -1.66 0.50
C ILE A 18 -12.91 -1.48 -1.03
N GLY A 19 -13.90 -2.06 -1.72
CA GLY A 19 -14.04 -2.00 -3.17
C GLY A 19 -14.41 -0.61 -3.71
N ASP A 20 -15.28 0.13 -3.02
CA ASP A 20 -15.65 1.50 -3.38
C ASP A 20 -14.56 2.53 -3.05
N GLY A 21 -13.53 2.12 -2.29
CA GLY A 21 -12.36 2.92 -1.95
C GLY A 21 -12.47 3.73 -0.66
N THR A 22 -13.61 3.70 0.02
CA THR A 22 -13.80 4.42 1.29
C THR A 22 -12.72 4.05 2.30
N ARG A 23 -12.43 2.77 2.48
CA ARG A 23 -11.43 2.28 3.45
C ARG A 23 -9.99 2.27 2.93
N THR A 24 -9.77 2.41 1.62
CA THR A 24 -8.41 2.51 1.05
C THR A 24 -7.94 3.96 0.92
N SER A 25 -8.82 4.94 1.13
CA SER A 25 -8.50 6.38 1.06
C SER A 25 -7.36 6.80 1.98
N ASP A 26 -7.42 6.40 3.26
CA ASP A 26 -6.38 6.70 4.26
C ASP A 26 -5.02 6.12 3.84
N PHE A 27 -5.01 4.88 3.34
CA PHE A 27 -3.78 4.25 2.82
C PHE A 27 -3.19 5.04 1.65
N LEU A 28 -4.01 5.40 0.67
CA LEU A 28 -3.57 6.12 -0.52
C LEU A 28 -3.05 7.51 -0.16
N TRP A 29 -3.70 8.20 0.77
CA TRP A 29 -3.23 9.49 1.28
C TRP A 29 -1.85 9.37 1.98
N LEU A 30 -1.66 8.35 2.82
CA LEU A 30 -0.37 8.10 3.49
C LEU A 30 0.76 7.84 2.50
N VAL A 31 0.48 7.04 1.46
CA VAL A 31 1.45 6.70 0.41
C VAL A 31 1.78 7.91 -0.47
N ASP A 32 0.79 8.72 -0.85
CA ASP A 32 1.00 9.94 -1.62
C ASP A 32 1.83 10.98 -0.85
N ALA A 33 1.54 11.14 0.44
CA ALA A 33 2.33 11.98 1.33
C ALA A 33 3.79 11.48 1.48
N ALA A 34 3.99 10.16 1.60
CA ALA A 34 5.32 9.56 1.65
C ALA A 34 6.07 9.78 0.33
N TYR A 35 5.41 9.53 -0.81
CA TYR A 35 5.94 9.74 -2.14
C TYR A 35 6.42 11.17 -2.33
N THR A 36 5.58 12.15 -1.95
CA THR A 36 5.90 13.58 -2.10
C THR A 36 7.15 13.95 -1.29
N LYS A 37 7.23 13.52 -0.02
CA LYS A 37 8.41 13.75 0.83
C LYS A 37 9.68 13.08 0.29
N LEU A 38 9.58 11.83 -0.16
CA LEU A 38 10.72 11.11 -0.75
C LEU A 38 11.19 11.78 -2.04
N SER A 39 10.26 12.23 -2.88
CA SER A 39 10.57 12.94 -4.12
C SER A 39 11.26 14.28 -3.85
N THR A 40 10.83 15.02 -2.83
CA THR A 40 11.55 16.22 -2.36
C THR A 40 12.97 15.89 -1.91
N ARG A 41 13.20 14.75 -1.25
CA ARG A 41 14.56 14.32 -0.87
C ARG A 41 15.43 13.99 -2.07
N VAL A 42 14.85 13.39 -3.11
CA VAL A 42 15.54 13.17 -4.38
C VAL A 42 15.92 14.49 -5.04
N ASP A 43 15.01 15.47 -5.09
CA ASP A 43 15.27 16.80 -5.65
C ASP A 43 16.40 17.53 -4.89
N ILE A 44 16.35 17.55 -3.55
CA ILE A 44 17.41 18.11 -2.70
C ILE A 44 18.77 17.49 -3.04
N SER A 45 18.82 16.17 -3.25
CA SER A 45 20.07 15.48 -3.56
C SER A 45 20.60 15.86 -4.92
N CYS A 46 19.73 15.91 -5.93
CA CYS A 46 20.08 16.37 -7.27
C CYS A 46 20.62 17.80 -7.22
N ARG A 47 19.95 18.72 -6.52
CA ARG A 47 20.38 20.12 -6.37
C ARG A 47 21.72 20.25 -5.66
N THR A 48 21.91 19.50 -4.57
CA THR A 48 23.19 19.46 -3.86
C THR A 48 24.32 19.03 -4.78
N LEU A 49 24.10 18.00 -5.60
CA LEU A 49 25.09 17.51 -6.56
C LEU A 49 25.37 18.50 -7.71
N MET A 50 24.41 19.38 -8.02
CA MET A 50 24.56 20.48 -8.98
C MET A 50 25.21 21.73 -8.36
N GLY A 51 25.55 21.71 -7.07
CA GLY A 51 26.22 22.82 -6.38
C GLY A 51 25.28 23.87 -5.82
N ALA A 52 24.01 23.53 -5.57
CA ALA A 52 23.08 24.43 -4.88
C ALA A 52 23.60 24.83 -3.49
N THR A 53 23.36 26.09 -3.13
CA THR A 53 23.71 26.67 -1.82
C THR A 53 22.74 26.23 -0.73
N ASP A 54 23.17 26.31 0.53
CA ASP A 54 22.29 25.99 1.67
C ASP A 54 21.01 26.84 1.68
N LEU A 55 21.09 28.12 1.27
CA LEU A 55 19.93 29.01 1.16
C LEU A 55 18.93 28.51 0.10
N GLU A 56 19.41 28.02 -1.05
CA GLU A 56 18.54 27.47 -2.10
C GLU A 56 17.90 26.15 -1.67
N LEU A 57 18.62 25.33 -0.89
CA LEU A 57 18.10 24.09 -0.33
C LEU A 57 17.07 24.35 0.77
N ASP A 58 17.30 25.33 1.64
CA ASP A 58 16.38 25.72 2.71
C ASP A 58 15.09 26.36 2.18
N ALA A 59 15.14 26.99 1.00
CA ALA A 59 13.98 27.53 0.32
C ALA A 59 13.03 26.45 -0.24
N ILE A 60 13.46 25.18 -0.30
CA ILE A 60 12.61 24.09 -0.82
C ILE A 60 11.47 23.82 0.18
N PRO A 61 10.20 23.95 -0.25
CA PRO A 61 9.06 23.75 0.64
C PRO A 61 9.05 22.33 1.19
N ARG A 62 8.85 22.21 2.51
CA ARG A 62 8.65 20.91 3.16
C ARG A 62 7.22 20.45 2.89
N PRO A 63 7.01 19.36 2.16
CA PRO A 63 5.66 18.94 1.83
C PRO A 63 4.91 18.47 3.09
N PRO A 64 3.59 18.71 3.15
CA PRO A 64 2.73 18.20 4.22
C PRO A 64 2.66 16.65 4.18
N PRO A 65 2.17 15.99 5.24
CA PRO A 65 1.85 16.55 6.56
C PRO A 65 3.10 16.92 7.36
N HIS A 66 3.05 18.01 8.12
CA HIS A 66 4.17 18.44 8.97
C HIS A 66 4.33 17.53 10.19
N GLY A 67 5.55 17.37 10.67
CA GLY A 67 5.87 16.53 11.84
C GLY A 67 5.90 15.01 11.56
N LEU A 68 5.59 14.57 10.33
CA LEU A 68 5.72 13.17 9.93
C LEU A 68 6.88 12.97 8.95
N SER A 69 7.73 12.00 9.26
CA SER A 69 8.80 11.56 8.38
C SER A 69 8.27 10.58 7.31
N PRO A 70 9.01 10.35 6.21
CA PRO A 70 8.68 9.28 5.28
C PRO A 70 8.54 7.91 5.95
N ALA A 71 9.39 7.60 6.94
CA ALA A 71 9.33 6.35 7.69
C ALA A 71 8.01 6.20 8.45
N ASP A 72 7.55 7.26 9.13
CA ASP A 72 6.28 7.26 9.87
C ASP A 72 5.10 7.02 8.93
N LEU A 73 5.10 7.66 7.76
CA LEU A 73 4.03 7.52 6.77
C LEU A 73 4.00 6.12 6.16
N ILE A 74 5.16 5.57 5.80
CA ILE A 74 5.27 4.20 5.30
C ILE A 74 4.77 3.21 6.36
N GLN A 75 5.16 3.39 7.63
CA GLN A 75 4.73 2.50 8.70
C GLN A 75 3.22 2.58 8.95
N ARG A 76 2.64 3.79 8.96
CA ARG A 76 1.19 3.97 9.06
C ARG A 76 0.45 3.35 7.87
N ALA A 77 0.99 3.48 6.66
CA ALA A 77 0.42 2.88 5.46
C ALA A 77 0.41 1.35 5.57
N ARG A 78 1.51 0.75 6.08
CA ARG A 78 1.58 -0.69 6.35
C ARG A 78 0.52 -1.13 7.34
N THR A 79 0.39 -0.44 8.48
CA THR A 79 -0.64 -0.77 9.49
C THR A 79 -2.05 -0.66 8.91
N ALA A 80 -2.34 0.39 8.14
CA ALA A 80 -3.63 0.54 7.47
C ALA A 80 -3.91 -0.62 6.49
N LEU A 81 -2.91 -1.03 5.71
CA LEU A 81 -3.04 -2.14 4.77
C LEU A 81 -3.16 -3.51 5.46
N GLU A 82 -2.47 -3.73 6.57
CA GLU A 82 -2.65 -4.96 7.36
C GLU A 82 -4.07 -5.06 7.91
N GLN A 83 -4.64 -3.95 8.40
CA GLN A 83 -6.04 -3.92 8.84
C GLN A 83 -6.99 -4.22 7.68
N LEU A 84 -6.79 -3.59 6.52
CA LEU A 84 -7.59 -3.84 5.31
C LEU A 84 -7.55 -5.31 4.89
N ARG A 85 -6.35 -5.92 4.91
CA ARG A 85 -6.15 -7.33 4.59
C ARG A 85 -6.86 -8.24 5.59
N GLY A 86 -6.78 -7.94 6.88
CA GLY A 86 -7.47 -8.71 7.92
C GLY A 86 -8.99 -8.68 7.74
N ASP A 87 -9.54 -7.49 7.45
CA ASP A 87 -10.97 -7.32 7.20
C ASP A 87 -11.41 -8.03 5.92
N HIS A 88 -10.64 -7.94 4.84
CA HIS A 88 -10.88 -8.66 3.58
C HIS A 88 -10.85 -10.18 3.78
N ALA A 89 -9.84 -10.71 4.47
CA ALA A 89 -9.72 -12.13 4.77
C ALA A 89 -10.88 -12.65 5.63
N MET A 90 -11.31 -11.89 6.64
CA MET A 90 -12.49 -12.22 7.44
C MET A 90 -13.74 -12.31 6.56
N ALA A 91 -13.96 -11.33 5.68
CA ALA A 91 -15.12 -11.32 4.79
C ALA A 91 -15.08 -12.50 3.80
N GLY A 92 -13.90 -12.83 3.27
CA GLY A 92 -13.69 -13.99 2.41
C GLY A 92 -14.03 -15.31 3.12
N ASN A 93 -13.54 -15.50 4.34
CA ASN A 93 -13.81 -16.70 5.14
C ASN A 93 -15.32 -16.89 5.41
N ILE A 94 -16.06 -15.81 5.68
CA ILE A 94 -17.52 -15.88 5.84
C ILE A 94 -18.18 -16.41 4.55
N PHE A 95 -17.70 -15.97 3.38
CA PHE A 95 -18.25 -16.41 2.10
C PHE A 95 -17.90 -17.87 1.78
N VAL A 96 -16.68 -18.32 2.10
CA VAL A 96 -16.31 -19.74 2.01
C VAL A 96 -17.22 -20.61 2.87
N LEU A 97 -17.49 -20.20 4.11
CA LEU A 97 -18.42 -20.91 4.99
C LEU A 97 -19.82 -20.95 4.38
N TYR A 98 -20.35 -19.82 3.90
CA TYR A 98 -21.66 -19.77 3.26
C TYR A 98 -21.78 -20.76 2.10
N ARG A 99 -20.75 -20.85 1.24
CA ARG A 99 -20.70 -21.84 0.17
C ARG A 99 -20.77 -23.26 0.72
N LEU A 100 -19.91 -23.64 1.66
CA LEU A 100 -19.87 -25.01 2.20
C LEU A 100 -21.24 -25.44 2.76
N TYR A 101 -21.93 -24.55 3.47
CA TYR A 101 -23.31 -24.82 3.93
C TYR A 101 -24.31 -24.94 2.77
N GLY A 102 -24.23 -24.06 1.77
CA GLY A 102 -25.07 -24.14 0.57
C GLY A 102 -24.81 -25.39 -0.26
N THR A 103 -23.56 -25.86 -0.35
CA THR A 103 -23.20 -27.11 -1.03
C THR A 103 -23.75 -28.33 -0.29
N ASN A 104 -23.72 -28.33 1.05
CA ASN A 104 -24.38 -29.35 1.88
C ASN A 104 -25.92 -29.37 1.70
N LEU A 105 -26.50 -28.28 1.20
CA LEU A 105 -27.92 -28.15 0.85
C LEU A 105 -28.18 -28.30 -0.67
N GLY A 106 -27.15 -28.59 -1.48
CA GLY A 106 -27.27 -28.76 -2.94
C GLY A 106 -27.37 -27.47 -3.76
N LEU A 107 -27.21 -26.29 -3.15
CA LEU A 107 -27.49 -24.98 -3.75
C LEU A 107 -26.27 -24.31 -4.42
N LEU A 108 -25.04 -24.64 -4.01
CA LEU A 108 -23.82 -23.92 -4.44
C LEU A 108 -22.70 -24.88 -4.83
N GLN A 109 -22.89 -25.63 -5.92
CA GLN A 109 -21.87 -26.53 -6.47
C GLN A 109 -20.91 -25.76 -7.38
N GLY A 110 -19.83 -25.21 -6.82
CA GLY A 110 -18.57 -24.87 -7.52
C GLY A 110 -18.67 -24.24 -8.91
N GLY A 111 -19.74 -23.49 -9.18
CA GLY A 111 -20.08 -23.04 -10.52
C GLY A 111 -19.19 -21.89 -11.00
N PRO A 112 -19.38 -21.41 -12.23
CA PRO A 112 -18.58 -20.33 -12.82
C PRO A 112 -18.50 -19.07 -11.95
N LEU A 113 -19.57 -18.74 -11.21
CA LEU A 113 -19.60 -17.61 -10.28
C LEU A 113 -18.68 -17.81 -9.07
N TRP A 114 -18.56 -19.04 -8.58
CA TRP A 114 -17.66 -19.38 -7.47
C TRP A 114 -16.19 -19.31 -7.92
N GLN A 115 -15.87 -19.86 -9.09
CA GLN A 115 -14.53 -19.79 -9.66
C GLN A 115 -14.11 -18.34 -9.95
N ALA A 116 -15.04 -17.50 -10.43
CA ALA A 116 -14.80 -16.08 -10.61
C ALA A 116 -14.54 -15.37 -9.27
N TRP A 117 -15.31 -15.69 -8.23
CA TRP A 117 -15.08 -15.16 -6.88
C TRP A 117 -13.71 -15.58 -6.33
N GLU A 118 -13.34 -16.87 -6.38
CA GLU A 118 -12.03 -17.36 -5.94
C GLU A 118 -10.89 -16.64 -6.68
N GLY A 119 -10.98 -16.54 -8.01
CA GLY A 119 -9.96 -15.86 -8.80
C GLY A 119 -9.78 -14.39 -8.43
N HIS A 120 -10.86 -13.67 -8.15
CA HIS A 120 -10.76 -12.28 -7.69
C HIS A 120 -10.22 -12.18 -6.26
N HIS A 121 -10.64 -13.10 -5.37
CA HIS A 121 -10.15 -13.20 -4.01
C HIS A 121 -8.64 -13.41 -3.94
N ASP A 122 -8.12 -14.34 -4.75
CA ASP A 122 -6.69 -14.62 -4.84
C ASP A 122 -5.90 -13.40 -5.36
N ILE A 123 -6.40 -12.72 -6.40
CA ILE A 123 -5.76 -11.50 -6.92
C ILE A 123 -5.72 -10.40 -5.84
N ALA A 124 -6.81 -10.22 -5.08
CA ALA A 124 -6.86 -9.24 -4.00
C ALA A 124 -5.82 -9.53 -2.90
N ILE A 125 -5.72 -10.80 -2.47
CA ILE A 125 -4.72 -11.25 -1.49
C ILE A 125 -3.30 -10.99 -2.00
N GLN A 126 -2.97 -11.49 -3.21
CA GLN A 126 -1.64 -11.34 -3.80
C GLN A 126 -1.26 -9.86 -3.99
N SER A 127 -2.25 -9.02 -4.33
CA SER A 127 -2.03 -7.58 -4.47
C SER A 127 -1.75 -6.91 -3.12
N ALA A 128 -2.49 -7.28 -2.07
CA ALA A 128 -2.25 -6.77 -0.72
C ALA A 128 -0.88 -7.21 -0.17
N GLU A 129 -0.52 -8.48 -0.34
CA GLU A 129 0.78 -9.02 0.07
C GLU A 129 1.93 -8.36 -0.69
N GLY A 130 1.78 -8.23 -2.02
CA GLY A 130 2.75 -7.53 -2.85
C GLY A 130 2.91 -6.06 -2.46
N ALA A 131 1.83 -5.38 -2.06
CA ALA A 131 1.90 -4.01 -1.57
C ALA A 131 2.65 -3.90 -0.24
N LEU A 132 2.40 -4.82 0.71
CA LEU A 132 3.14 -4.89 1.98
C LEU A 132 4.62 -5.15 1.77
N GLN A 133 4.98 -6.10 0.89
CA GLN A 133 6.37 -6.39 0.58
C GLN A 133 7.08 -5.15 0.03
N VAL A 134 6.46 -4.48 -0.94
CA VAL A 134 7.02 -3.28 -1.54
C VAL A 134 7.16 -2.14 -0.53
N LEU A 135 6.25 -1.98 0.43
CA LEU A 135 6.38 -1.00 1.51
C LEU A 135 7.52 -1.34 2.47
N ASN A 136 7.77 -2.62 2.75
CA ASN A 136 8.92 -3.06 3.53
C ASN A 136 10.22 -2.68 2.83
N ASP A 137 10.32 -3.00 1.54
CA ASP A 137 11.50 -2.69 0.72
C ASP A 137 11.72 -1.18 0.63
N ALA A 138 10.64 -0.40 0.50
CA ALA A 138 10.71 1.07 0.50
C ALA A 138 11.19 1.63 1.85
N ALA A 139 10.75 1.06 2.99
CA ALA A 139 11.22 1.46 4.30
C ALA A 139 12.72 1.19 4.48
N VAL A 140 13.18 0.01 4.05
CA VAL A 140 14.60 -0.36 4.09
C VAL A 140 15.43 0.56 3.20
N ALA A 141 14.99 0.82 1.97
CA ALA A 141 15.66 1.74 1.06
C ALA A 141 15.71 3.17 1.63
N TRP A 142 14.64 3.63 2.27
CA TRP A 142 14.63 4.94 2.92
C TRP A 142 15.61 5.00 4.11
N GLN A 143 15.67 3.97 4.95
CA GLN A 143 16.63 3.94 6.04
C GLN A 143 18.07 3.98 5.52
N ALA A 144 18.40 3.17 4.51
CA ALA A 144 19.72 3.17 3.88
C ALA A 144 20.05 4.52 3.23
N SER A 145 19.05 5.22 2.70
CA SER A 145 19.20 6.60 2.19
C SER A 145 19.59 7.57 3.30
N VAL A 146 18.91 7.51 4.45
CA VAL A 146 19.23 8.33 5.64
C VAL A 146 20.65 8.05 6.12
N ASP A 147 21.04 6.78 6.22
CA ASP A 147 22.38 6.38 6.64
C ASP A 147 23.46 6.88 5.66
N SER A 148 23.16 6.87 4.36
CA SER A 148 24.05 7.42 3.32
C SER A 148 24.25 8.93 3.48
N TYR A 149 23.19 9.70 3.74
CA TYR A 149 23.35 11.13 4.02
C TYR A 149 24.10 11.38 5.31
N ALA A 150 23.87 10.58 6.35
CA ALA A 150 24.64 10.68 7.60
C ALA A 150 26.13 10.45 7.33
N MET A 151 26.49 9.43 6.55
CA MET A 151 27.87 9.20 6.12
C MET A 151 28.44 10.37 5.33
N ALA A 152 27.66 11.00 4.46
CA ALA A 152 28.11 12.17 3.69
C ALA A 152 28.54 13.34 4.59
N THR A 153 27.93 13.51 5.77
CA THR A 153 28.27 14.60 6.71
C THR A 153 29.67 14.44 7.33
N SER A 154 30.22 13.23 7.33
CA SER A 154 31.55 12.93 7.87
C SER A 154 32.70 13.37 6.95
N PHE A 155 32.40 13.86 5.75
CA PHE A 155 33.40 14.21 4.75
C PHE A 155 33.38 15.71 4.38
N PRO A 156 34.53 16.28 3.97
CA PRO A 156 34.60 17.66 3.53
C PRO A 156 33.63 17.97 2.37
N PRO A 157 33.06 19.19 2.30
CA PRO A 157 32.06 19.59 1.30
C PRO A 157 32.42 19.28 -0.15
N THR A 158 33.69 19.42 -0.51
CA THR A 158 34.19 19.25 -1.89
C THR A 158 34.80 17.86 -2.14
N SER A 159 34.76 16.96 -1.15
CA SER A 159 35.39 15.65 -1.28
C SER A 159 34.60 14.73 -2.22
N PRO A 160 35.28 13.92 -3.04
CA PRO A 160 34.61 12.91 -3.87
C PRO A 160 33.79 11.90 -3.06
N ALA A 161 34.24 11.57 -1.84
CA ALA A 161 33.53 10.66 -0.95
C ALA A 161 32.16 11.20 -0.53
N ARG A 162 32.06 12.50 -0.20
CA ARG A 162 30.77 13.14 0.11
C ARG A 162 29.81 13.06 -1.08
N VAL A 163 30.30 13.37 -2.28
CA VAL A 163 29.51 13.32 -3.52
C VAL A 163 28.96 11.91 -3.76
N ALA A 164 29.79 10.88 -3.57
CA ALA A 164 29.38 9.48 -3.72
C ALA A 164 28.25 9.11 -2.74
N TRP A 165 28.38 9.47 -1.46
CA TRP A 165 27.36 9.18 -0.45
C TRP A 165 26.04 9.94 -0.68
N ILE A 166 26.09 11.21 -1.13
CA ILE A 166 24.88 11.97 -1.50
C ILE A 166 24.19 11.34 -2.71
N SER A 167 24.97 10.93 -3.72
CA SER A 167 24.45 10.26 -4.92
C SER A 167 23.75 8.95 -4.56
N GLU A 168 24.38 8.13 -3.72
CA GLU A 168 23.81 6.86 -3.25
C GLU A 168 22.56 7.09 -2.39
N GLY A 169 22.59 8.07 -1.48
CA GLY A 169 21.43 8.49 -0.72
C GLY A 169 20.26 8.89 -1.63
N GLY A 170 20.53 9.67 -2.68
CA GLY A 170 19.52 10.08 -3.66
C GLY A 170 18.95 8.90 -4.46
N ARG A 171 19.80 7.95 -4.86
CA ARG A 171 19.39 6.71 -5.55
C ARG A 171 18.46 5.86 -4.67
N LEU A 172 18.79 5.70 -3.40
CA LEU A 172 18.01 4.93 -2.43
C LEU A 172 16.68 5.63 -2.08
N ALA A 173 16.68 6.96 -1.93
CA ALA A 173 15.44 7.74 -1.76
C ALA A 173 14.50 7.59 -2.97
N ARG A 174 15.06 7.57 -4.18
CA ARG A 174 14.29 7.31 -5.42
C ARG A 174 13.71 5.91 -5.44
N ALA A 175 14.49 4.90 -5.03
CA ALA A 175 14.00 3.53 -4.91
C ALA A 175 12.83 3.43 -3.92
N ALA A 176 12.93 4.09 -2.76
CA ALA A 176 11.84 4.19 -1.80
C ALA A 176 10.59 4.89 -2.40
N ALA A 177 10.78 6.00 -3.12
CA ALA A 177 9.68 6.73 -3.77
C ALA A 177 8.94 5.86 -4.80
N SER A 178 9.69 5.14 -5.65
CA SER A 178 9.13 4.19 -6.62
C SER A 178 8.40 3.04 -5.92
N GLY A 179 8.95 2.55 -4.81
CA GLY A 179 8.33 1.51 -3.99
C GLY A 179 6.96 1.95 -3.46
N VAL A 180 6.88 3.08 -2.75
CA VAL A 180 5.60 3.55 -2.22
C VAL A 180 4.55 3.75 -3.33
N ASN A 181 4.94 4.30 -4.49
CA ASN A 181 4.02 4.46 -5.62
C ASN A 181 3.55 3.11 -6.20
N LEU A 182 4.44 2.12 -6.29
CA LEU A 182 4.08 0.77 -6.72
C LEU A 182 3.11 0.10 -5.72
N ALA A 183 3.27 0.35 -4.41
CA ALA A 183 2.34 -0.13 -3.41
C ALA A 183 0.93 0.48 -3.58
N ALA A 184 0.82 1.77 -3.90
CA ALA A 184 -0.46 2.38 -4.28
C ALA A 184 -1.12 1.67 -5.48
N GLY A 185 -0.34 1.44 -6.54
CA GLY A 185 -0.84 0.71 -7.72
C GLY A 185 -1.38 -0.68 -7.38
N LYS A 186 -0.68 -1.43 -6.51
CA LYS A 186 -1.13 -2.75 -6.06
C LYS A 186 -2.41 -2.68 -5.22
N VAL A 187 -2.55 -1.69 -4.33
CA VAL A 187 -3.81 -1.51 -3.56
C VAL A 187 -4.97 -1.11 -4.46
N LEU A 188 -4.73 -0.36 -5.54
CA LEU A 188 -5.77 -0.08 -6.55
C LEU A 188 -6.22 -1.37 -7.27
N VAL A 189 -5.29 -2.28 -7.60
CA VAL A 189 -5.63 -3.60 -8.14
C VAL A 189 -6.43 -4.42 -7.14
N MET A 190 -5.99 -4.47 -5.88
CA MET A 190 -6.74 -5.12 -4.78
C MET A 190 -8.17 -4.59 -4.71
N ARG A 191 -8.35 -3.27 -4.69
CA ARG A 191 -9.66 -2.61 -4.64
C ARG A 191 -10.58 -3.08 -5.77
N VAL A 192 -10.08 -3.09 -7.01
CA VAL A 192 -10.86 -3.54 -8.18
C VAL A 192 -11.25 -5.01 -8.05
N SER A 193 -10.35 -5.86 -7.59
CA SER A 193 -10.63 -7.27 -7.36
C SER A 193 -11.67 -7.48 -6.25
N VAL A 194 -11.56 -6.77 -5.12
CA VAL A 194 -12.55 -6.81 -4.03
C VAL A 194 -13.94 -6.36 -4.51
N LEU A 195 -14.02 -5.34 -5.37
CA LEU A 195 -15.29 -4.93 -5.95
C LEU A 195 -15.90 -6.04 -6.83
N ARG A 196 -15.07 -6.76 -7.60
CA ARG A 196 -15.53 -7.90 -8.40
C ARG A 196 -15.94 -9.10 -7.54
N GLU A 197 -15.23 -9.36 -6.43
CA GLU A 197 -15.64 -10.33 -5.41
C GLU A 197 -17.02 -9.97 -4.86
N TYR A 198 -17.23 -8.71 -4.47
CA TYR A 198 -18.50 -8.24 -3.95
C TYR A 198 -19.65 -8.49 -4.92
N VAL A 199 -19.48 -8.13 -6.20
CA VAL A 199 -20.49 -8.37 -7.24
C VAL A 199 -20.79 -9.86 -7.41
N ALA A 200 -19.75 -10.71 -7.44
CA ALA A 200 -19.93 -12.16 -7.50
C ALA A 200 -20.66 -12.69 -6.27
N THR A 201 -20.32 -12.20 -5.07
CA THR A 201 -20.97 -12.53 -3.80
C THR A 201 -22.45 -12.16 -3.79
N VAL A 202 -22.82 -10.97 -4.26
CA VAL A 202 -24.24 -10.55 -4.36
C VAL A 202 -25.00 -11.51 -5.27
N ASN A 203 -24.48 -11.81 -6.45
CA ASN A 203 -25.13 -12.71 -7.41
C ASN A 203 -25.33 -14.13 -6.85
N VAL A 204 -24.38 -14.63 -6.05
CA VAL A 204 -24.47 -15.93 -5.38
C VAL A 204 -25.50 -15.93 -4.25
N LEU A 205 -25.67 -14.82 -3.53
CA LEU A 205 -26.57 -14.70 -2.39
C LEU A 205 -28.04 -14.44 -2.77
N THR A 206 -28.29 -13.97 -4.00
CA THR A 206 -29.64 -13.70 -4.52
C THR A 206 -30.27 -14.87 -5.30
N LEU A 207 -29.52 -15.96 -5.49
CA LEU A 207 -30.01 -17.24 -6.06
C LEU A 207 -30.62 -18.12 -4.97
#